data_AF-A0A433SV88-F1
#
_entry.id   AF-A0A433SV88-F1
#
_cell.length_a   1.000
_cell.length_b   1.000
_cell.length_c   1.000
_cell.angle_alpha   90.00
_cell.angle_beta   90.00
_cell.angle_gamma   90.00
#
_symmetry.space_group_name_H-M   'P 1'
#
loop_
_entity.id
_entity.type
_entity.pdbx_description
1 polymer ?
#
loop_
_entity_poly.entity_id
_entity_poly.type
_entity_poly.pdbx_seq_one_letter_code
_entity_poly.pdbx_strand_id
1 'polypeptide(L)'
;MVYDEYERRISEFEDESVNKTRTYYFKIKLYNENKEYILDLKTRMCNVTTPRSPWHPYGVPPDAEFRAEAVVGAAGVPGESVTVADFAHQTTDGGFGFAVTEPSCFPVGHAFFSKDYGLEITNFYDLQNGISDPEAFNIPKECMSL
;
A
#
# COMPACT_ATOMS: atom_id res chain seq x y z
N MET A 1 -4.07 -5.28 -4.87
CA MET A 1 -3.68 -3.85 -4.91
C MET A 1 -2.91 -3.62 -6.20
N VAL A 2 -3.12 -2.49 -6.85
CA VAL A 2 -2.34 -1.99 -7.98
C VAL A 2 -1.76 -0.64 -7.54
N TYR A 3 -0.45 -0.48 -7.68
CA TYR A 3 0.31 0.66 -7.19
C TYR A 3 1.08 1.30 -8.35
N ASP A 4 0.96 2.62 -8.49
CA ASP A 4 1.65 3.40 -9.51
C ASP A 4 2.31 4.62 -8.84
N GLU A 5 3.63 4.57 -8.72
CA GLU A 5 4.40 5.63 -8.08
C GLU A 5 4.48 6.89 -8.93
N TYR A 6 4.58 6.74 -10.26
CA TYR A 6 4.77 7.86 -11.18
C TYR A 6 3.54 8.77 -11.19
N GLU A 7 2.36 8.17 -11.26
CA GLU A 7 1.08 8.89 -11.24
C GLU A 7 0.49 9.08 -9.83
N ARG A 8 1.20 8.60 -8.80
CA ARG A 8 0.81 8.67 -7.37
C ARG A 8 -0.63 8.22 -7.15
N ARG A 9 -0.89 6.96 -7.51
CA ARG A 9 -2.23 6.38 -7.43
C ARG A 9 -2.21 4.92 -6.98
N ILE A 10 -3.26 4.55 -6.25
CA ILE A 10 -3.44 3.20 -5.69
C ILE A 10 -4.86 2.75 -5.98
N SER A 11 -5.01 1.51 -6.42
CA SER A 11 -6.29 0.83 -6.58
C SER A 11 -6.29 -0.46 -5.77
N GLU A 12 -7.29 -0.66 -4.93
CA GLU A 12 -7.30 -1.77 -3.99
C GLU A 12 -8.70 -2.32 -3.72
N PHE A 13 -8.74 -3.62 -3.50
CA PHE A 13 -9.89 -4.31 -2.93
C PHE A 13 -9.61 -4.50 -1.44
N GLU A 14 -10.50 -4.00 -0.59
CA GLU A 14 -10.36 -4.10 0.85
C GLU A 14 -11.47 -4.98 1.42
N ASP A 15 -11.07 -6.00 2.18
CA ASP A 15 -11.96 -6.81 3.01
C ASP A 15 -11.81 -6.33 4.45
N GLU A 16 -12.71 -5.43 4.86
CA GLU A 16 -12.74 -4.90 6.22
C GLU A 16 -13.61 -5.82 7.09
N SER A 17 -13.01 -6.42 8.12
CA SER A 17 -13.75 -7.17 9.13
C SER A 17 -13.80 -6.42 10.46
N VAL A 18 -14.99 -5.90 10.79
CA VAL A 18 -15.26 -5.21 12.06
C VAL A 18 -16.34 -5.97 12.81
N ASN A 19 -16.08 -6.39 14.05
CA ASN A 19 -17.04 -7.11 14.91
C ASN A 19 -17.72 -8.33 14.22
N LYS A 20 -16.96 -9.08 13.41
CA LYS A 20 -17.43 -10.22 12.58
C LYS A 20 -18.36 -9.84 11.42
N THR A 21 -18.63 -8.55 11.22
CA THR A 21 -19.21 -8.06 9.97
C THR A 21 -18.08 -7.85 8.97
N ARG A 22 -18.24 -8.40 7.76
CA ARG A 22 -17.32 -8.17 6.65
C ARG A 22 -17.95 -7.21 5.67
N THR A 23 -17.19 -6.20 5.27
CA THR A 23 -17.55 -5.29 4.20
C THR A 23 -16.45 -5.28 3.17
N TYR A 24 -16.83 -5.27 1.91
CA TYR A 24 -15.91 -5.31 0.79
C TYR A 24 -15.98 -3.99 0.05
N TYR A 25 -14.84 -3.31 -0.04
CA TYR A 25 -14.72 -2.06 -0.76
C TYR A 25 -13.80 -2.23 -1.96
N PHE A 26 -14.10 -1.48 -3.01
CA PHE A 26 -13.13 -1.14 -4.04
C PHE A 26 -12.76 0.32 -3.86
N LYS A 27 -11.47 0.60 -3.65
CA LYS A 27 -10.94 1.94 -3.39
C LYS A 27 -9.98 2.35 -4.49
N ILE A 28 -10.11 3.57 -4.98
CA ILE A 28 -9.12 4.22 -5.86
C ILE A 28 -8.67 5.52 -5.20
N LYS A 29 -7.38 5.61 -4.87
CA LYS A 29 -6.73 6.79 -4.31
C LYS A 29 -5.93 7.47 -5.42
N LEU A 30 -6.32 8.70 -5.79
CA LEU A 30 -5.64 9.55 -6.77
C LEU A 30 -5.02 10.74 -6.02
N TYR A 31 -3.76 10.63 -5.63
CA TYR A 31 -3.13 11.62 -4.75
C TYR A 31 -2.85 12.94 -5.47
N ASN A 32 -2.59 12.92 -6.78
CA ASN A 32 -2.43 14.13 -7.59
C ASN A 32 -3.72 14.97 -7.67
N GLU A 33 -4.88 14.33 -7.54
CA GLU A 33 -6.20 14.98 -7.54
C GLU A 33 -6.74 15.22 -6.12
N ASN A 34 -6.05 14.71 -5.10
CA ASN A 34 -6.50 14.65 -3.71
C ASN A 34 -7.89 14.02 -3.56
N LYS A 35 -8.13 12.91 -4.28
CA LYS A 35 -9.41 12.19 -4.26
C LYS A 35 -9.22 10.72 -3.93
N GLU A 36 -10.12 10.18 -3.13
CA GLU A 36 -10.27 8.77 -2.82
C GLU A 36 -11.72 8.37 -3.10
N TYR A 37 -11.90 7.49 -4.07
CA TYR A 37 -13.17 6.89 -4.43
C TYR A 37 -13.34 5.60 -3.65
N ILE A 38 -14.43 5.45 -2.90
CA ILE A 38 -14.73 4.28 -2.08
C ILE A 38 -16.07 3.72 -2.51
N LEU A 39 -16.06 2.58 -3.20
CA LEU A 39 -17.25 1.86 -3.62
C LEU A 39 -17.50 0.68 -2.68
N ASP A 40 -18.64 0.70 -1.99
CA ASP A 40 -19.14 -0.49 -1.30
C ASP A 40 -19.63 -1.51 -2.34
N LEU A 41 -18.97 -2.66 -2.41
CA LEU A 41 -19.26 -3.67 -3.42
C LEU A 41 -20.59 -4.39 -3.18
N LYS A 42 -21.14 -4.34 -1.95
CA LYS A 42 -22.41 -4.94 -1.59
C LYS A 42 -23.57 -4.00 -1.84
N THR A 43 -23.48 -2.75 -1.40
CA THR A 43 -24.57 -1.77 -1.54
C THR A 43 -24.52 -1.00 -2.86
N ARG A 44 -23.38 -1.05 -3.55
CA ARG A 44 -23.08 -0.25 -4.76
C ARG A 44 -23.14 1.26 -4.51
N MET A 45 -23.07 1.69 -3.25
CA MET A 45 -22.96 3.11 -2.93
C MET A 45 -21.49 3.54 -3.06
N CYS A 46 -21.27 4.65 -3.75
CA CYS A 46 -19.96 5.28 -3.83
C CYS A 46 -19.89 6.51 -2.93
N ASN A 47 -18.74 6.69 -2.28
CA ASN A 47 -18.37 7.90 -1.56
C ASN A 47 -17.05 8.44 -2.13
N VAL A 48 -16.92 9.77 -2.17
CA VAL A 48 -15.68 10.44 -2.58
C VAL A 48 -15.18 11.28 -1.42
N THR A 49 -13.93 11.05 -1.04
CA THR A 49 -13.24 11.76 0.05
C THR A 49 -11.82 12.12 -0.39
N THR A 50 -11.01 12.65 0.52
CA THR A 50 -9.55 12.79 0.34
C THR A 50 -8.84 11.56 0.93
N PRO A 51 -7.70 11.11 0.36
CA PRO A 51 -6.88 10.06 0.97
C PRO A 51 -6.55 10.39 2.43
N ARG A 52 -6.63 9.37 3.30
CA ARG A 52 -6.41 9.56 4.75
C ARG A 52 -5.01 10.08 5.08
N SER A 53 -3.97 9.49 4.50
CA SER A 53 -2.56 9.86 4.71
C SER A 53 -2.01 10.56 3.46
N PRO A 54 -0.95 11.38 3.58
CA PRO A 54 -0.27 11.93 2.41
C PRO A 54 0.40 10.82 1.59
N TRP A 55 0.69 11.11 0.33
CA TRP A 55 1.43 10.17 -0.52
C TRP A 55 2.80 9.86 0.08
N HIS A 56 3.15 8.58 0.10
CA HIS A 56 4.46 8.09 0.45
C HIS A 56 4.78 6.85 -0.40
N PRO A 57 6.04 6.69 -0.85
CA PRO A 57 6.40 5.54 -1.66
C PRO A 57 6.42 4.26 -0.83
N TYR A 58 6.14 3.11 -1.45
CA TYR A 58 6.39 1.80 -0.81
C TYR A 58 7.81 1.29 -1.07
N GLY A 59 8.58 1.96 -1.94
CA GLY A 59 10.00 1.72 -2.14
C GLY A 59 10.88 2.46 -1.13
N VAL A 60 12.18 2.18 -1.16
CA VAL A 60 13.18 2.84 -0.30
C VAL A 60 13.53 4.22 -0.87
N PRO A 61 13.22 5.34 -0.18
CA PRO A 61 13.62 6.66 -0.65
C PRO A 61 15.15 6.84 -0.62
N PRO A 62 15.74 7.72 -1.46
CA PRO A 62 17.19 7.85 -1.62
C PRO A 62 17.96 8.19 -0.33
N ASP A 63 17.32 8.85 0.62
CA ASP A 63 17.88 9.29 1.90
C ASP A 63 17.38 8.46 3.09
N ALA A 64 16.87 7.25 2.82
CA ALA A 64 16.55 6.29 3.88
C ALA A 64 17.81 5.78 4.58
N GLU A 65 17.73 5.64 5.90
CA GLU A 65 18.79 5.06 6.72
C GLU A 65 18.66 3.53 6.72
N PHE A 66 19.70 2.84 6.26
CA PHE A 66 19.81 1.39 6.43
C PHE A 66 19.84 1.03 7.91
N ARG A 67 19.04 0.03 8.31
CA ARG A 67 18.92 -0.41 9.70
C ARG A 67 19.52 -1.78 9.91
N ALA A 68 19.11 -2.75 9.10
CA ALA A 68 19.49 -4.14 9.27
C ALA A 68 19.31 -4.91 7.96
N GLU A 69 19.95 -6.07 7.91
CA GLU A 69 19.68 -7.10 6.92
C GLU A 69 19.28 -8.38 7.68
N ALA A 70 18.30 -9.10 7.15
CA ALA A 70 17.82 -10.35 7.70
C ALA A 70 17.55 -11.37 6.58
N VAL A 71 17.64 -12.65 6.94
CA VAL A 71 17.20 -13.75 6.07
C VAL A 71 15.87 -14.26 6.60
N VAL A 72 14.81 -14.07 5.82
CA VAL A 72 13.47 -14.58 6.12
C VAL A 72 13.32 -15.94 5.43
N GLY A 73 13.07 -16.99 6.21
CA GLY A 73 12.91 -18.34 5.70
C GLY A 73 11.62 -19.00 6.16
N ALA A 74 11.19 -20.03 5.43
CA ALA A 74 10.05 -20.85 5.81
C ALA A 74 10.48 -21.93 6.82
N ALA A 75 9.84 -21.94 7.99
CA ALA A 75 10.11 -22.96 9.00
C ALA A 75 9.84 -24.37 8.43
N GLY A 76 10.87 -25.22 8.44
CA GLY A 76 10.77 -26.59 7.96
C GLY A 76 10.90 -26.77 6.45
N VAL A 77 11.26 -25.72 5.69
CA VAL A 77 11.53 -25.82 4.25
C VAL A 77 12.99 -25.43 3.96
N PRO A 78 13.93 -26.38 3.99
CA PRO A 78 15.35 -26.10 3.72
C PRO A 78 15.55 -25.51 2.33
N GLY A 79 16.35 -24.44 2.24
CA GLY A 79 16.67 -23.77 0.98
C GLY A 79 15.68 -22.68 0.56
N GLU A 80 14.52 -22.57 1.20
CA GLU A 80 13.54 -21.52 0.91
C GLU A 80 13.73 -20.32 1.86
N SER A 81 14.42 -19.31 1.35
CA SER A 81 14.67 -18.06 2.07
C SER A 81 14.86 -16.88 1.13
N VAL A 82 14.56 -15.69 1.63
CA VAL A 82 14.80 -14.42 0.95
C VAL A 82 15.60 -13.50 1.88
N THR A 83 16.61 -12.83 1.33
CA THR A 83 17.31 -11.74 2.02
C THR A 83 16.46 -10.49 1.95
N VAL A 84 16.28 -9.83 3.09
CA VAL A 84 15.48 -8.62 3.25
C VAL A 84 16.34 -7.57 3.94
N ALA A 85 16.32 -6.35 3.41
CA ALA A 85 16.98 -5.19 4.00
C ALA A 85 15.93 -4.24 4.58
N ASP A 86 16.16 -3.81 5.82
CA ASP A 86 15.32 -2.89 6.57
C ASP A 86 15.88 -1.48 6.52
N PHE A 87 15.01 -0.51 6.28
CA PHE A 87 15.31 0.91 6.21
C PHE A 87 14.34 1.71 7.07
N ALA A 88 14.78 2.89 7.51
CA ALA A 88 13.90 3.89 8.12
C ALA A 88 14.11 5.26 7.48
N HIS A 89 13.04 6.04 7.40
CA HIS A 89 13.10 7.42 6.93
C HIS A 89 12.24 8.30 7.86
N GLN A 90 12.77 9.45 8.27
CA GLN A 90 12.07 10.40 9.13
C GLN A 90 11.63 11.60 8.31
N THR A 91 10.42 12.09 8.56
CA THR A 91 9.88 13.31 7.95
C THR A 91 9.46 14.30 9.03
N THR A 92 9.05 15.50 8.63
CA THR A 92 8.56 16.53 9.56
C THR A 92 7.35 16.07 10.37
N ASP A 93 6.47 15.28 9.76
CA ASP A 93 5.14 14.98 10.31
C ASP A 93 4.99 13.51 10.74
N GLY A 94 6.06 12.73 10.66
CA GLY A 94 6.05 11.30 10.97
C GLY A 94 7.31 10.59 10.53
N GLY A 95 7.23 9.27 10.41
CA GLY A 95 8.31 8.46 9.88
C GLY A 95 7.82 7.17 9.24
N PHE A 96 8.76 6.53 8.57
CA PHE A 96 8.55 5.35 7.77
C PHE A 96 9.54 4.26 8.14
N GLY A 97 9.08 3.02 8.11
CA GLY A 97 9.90 1.82 8.09
C GLY A 97 9.59 1.02 6.82
N PHE A 98 10.63 0.50 6.17
CA PHE A 98 10.50 -0.28 4.94
C PHE A 98 11.35 -1.53 5.06
N ALA A 99 10.82 -2.65 4.58
CA ALA A 99 11.56 -3.88 4.39
C ALA A 99 11.45 -4.24 2.91
N VAL A 100 12.57 -4.42 2.22
CA VAL A 100 12.60 -4.78 0.78
C VAL A 100 13.47 -6.01 0.53
N THR A 101 13.16 -6.78 -0.49
CA THR A 101 13.98 -7.94 -0.88
C THR A 101 15.30 -7.51 -1.53
N GLU A 102 16.35 -8.28 -1.31
CA GLU A 102 17.59 -8.17 -2.10
C GLU A 102 17.67 -9.29 -3.15
N PRO A 103 18.20 -9.00 -4.36
CA PRO A 103 18.67 -7.71 -4.86
C PRO A 103 17.56 -6.88 -5.56
N SER A 104 16.34 -7.40 -5.63
CA SER A 104 15.31 -6.91 -6.56
C SER A 104 14.46 -5.75 -6.02
N CYS A 105 14.62 -5.38 -4.74
CA CYS A 105 13.93 -4.27 -4.08
C CYS A 105 12.39 -4.37 -4.12
N PHE A 106 11.84 -5.58 -4.05
CA PHE A 106 10.38 -5.73 -3.88
C PHE A 106 10.00 -5.43 -2.44
N PRO A 107 8.95 -4.63 -2.18
CA PRO A 107 8.51 -4.37 -0.83
C PRO A 107 8.01 -5.64 -0.15
N VAL A 108 8.37 -5.83 1.12
CA VAL A 108 7.94 -6.93 1.98
C VAL A 108 7.01 -6.40 3.05
N GLY A 109 7.46 -5.33 3.72
CA GLY A 109 6.73 -4.67 4.80
C GLY A 109 6.93 -3.17 4.74
N HIS A 110 5.89 -2.43 5.13
CA HIS A 110 5.90 -0.98 5.23
C HIS A 110 5.16 -0.57 6.50
N ALA A 111 5.72 0.41 7.20
CA ALA A 111 5.07 1.04 8.35
C ALA A 111 5.15 2.55 8.21
N PHE A 112 4.00 3.22 8.21
CA PHE A 112 3.90 4.67 8.31
C PHE A 112 3.37 5.04 9.68
N PHE A 113 4.04 5.96 10.37
CA PHE A 113 3.55 6.51 11.62
C PHE A 113 3.55 8.03 11.56
N SER A 114 2.48 8.65 12.03
CA SER A 114 2.38 10.10 12.20
C SER A 114 1.48 10.42 13.40
N LYS A 115 1.60 11.64 13.92
CA LYS A 115 0.73 12.09 15.01
C LYS A 115 -0.73 12.21 14.57
N ASP A 116 -0.95 12.65 13.34
CA ASP A 116 -2.29 12.95 12.83
C ASP A 116 -3.01 11.70 12.31
N TYR A 117 -2.28 10.72 11.75
CA TYR A 117 -2.88 9.54 11.12
C TYR A 117 -2.66 8.24 11.89
N GLY A 118 -1.84 8.25 12.94
CA GLY A 118 -1.53 7.06 13.74
C GLY A 118 -0.53 6.14 13.03
N LEU A 119 -0.60 4.85 13.34
CA LEU A 119 0.24 3.79 12.78
C LEU A 119 -0.52 3.02 11.70
N GLU A 120 0.06 2.94 10.51
CA GLU A 120 -0.37 2.12 9.38
C GLU A 120 0.72 1.09 9.09
N ILE A 121 0.36 -0.18 8.98
CA ILE A 121 1.28 -1.27 8.65
C ILE A 121 0.71 -2.04 7.46
N THR A 122 1.52 -2.22 6.43
CA THR A 122 1.19 -2.94 5.21
C THR A 122 2.22 -4.03 4.98
N ASN A 123 1.77 -5.25 4.71
CA ASN A 123 2.63 -6.35 4.28
C ASN A 123 2.26 -6.75 2.86
N PHE A 124 3.25 -7.03 2.03
CA PHE A 124 3.06 -7.28 0.61
C PHE A 124 3.39 -8.72 0.25
N TYR A 125 2.55 -9.30 -0.59
CA TYR A 125 2.66 -10.68 -1.09
C TYR A 125 2.24 -10.71 -2.56
N ASP A 126 2.61 -11.77 -3.28
CA ASP A 126 2.21 -12.04 -4.67
C ASP A 126 2.47 -10.87 -5.64
N LEU A 127 3.57 -10.14 -5.41
CA LEU A 127 3.93 -8.96 -6.18
C LEU A 127 4.35 -9.32 -7.60
N GLN A 128 3.89 -8.52 -8.56
CA GLN A 128 4.30 -8.57 -9.95
C GLN A 128 4.71 -7.18 -10.40
N ASN A 129 5.82 -7.07 -11.12
CA ASN A 129 6.25 -5.79 -11.64
C ASN A 129 5.36 -5.35 -12.82
N GLY A 130 5.05 -4.05 -12.85
CA GLY A 130 4.20 -3.45 -13.87
C GLY A 130 2.71 -3.59 -13.61
N ILE A 131 1.93 -2.84 -14.39
CA ILE A 131 0.48 -2.82 -14.33
C ILE A 131 -0.02 -3.53 -15.58
N SER A 132 -0.54 -4.73 -15.41
CA SER A 132 -1.04 -5.57 -16.52
C SER A 132 -2.47 -5.23 -16.92
N ASP A 133 -3.28 -4.76 -15.96
CA ASP A 133 -4.66 -4.33 -16.19
C ASP A 133 -4.73 -2.84 -16.52
N PRO A 134 -5.00 -2.45 -17.78
CA PRO A 134 -5.10 -1.05 -18.17
C PRO A 134 -6.31 -0.33 -17.53
N GLU A 135 -7.28 -1.08 -17.01
CA GLU A 135 -8.49 -0.54 -16.38
C GLU A 135 -8.40 -0.45 -14.85
N ALA A 136 -7.25 -0.81 -14.27
CA ALA A 136 -7.06 -0.88 -12.81
C ALA A 136 -7.42 0.43 -12.07
N PHE A 137 -7.33 1.57 -12.74
CA PHE A 137 -7.62 2.90 -12.18
C PHE A 137 -8.87 3.56 -12.76
N ASN A 138 -9.70 2.83 -13.51
CA ASN A 138 -10.95 3.36 -14.02
C ASN A 138 -11.92 3.62 -12.86
N ILE A 139 -12.39 4.87 -12.77
CA ILE A 139 -13.39 5.27 -11.77
C ILE A 139 -14.69 4.47 -11.99
N PRO A 140 -15.24 3.81 -10.96
CA PRO A 140 -16.49 3.07 -11.09
C PRO A 140 -17.64 3.96 -11.57
N LYS A 141 -18.58 3.39 -12.32
CA LYS A 141 -19.71 4.13 -12.89
C LYS A 141 -20.56 4.83 -11.82
N GLU A 142 -20.72 4.17 -10.68
CA GLU A 142 -21.43 4.69 -9.50
C GLU A 142 -20.77 5.93 -8.90
N CYS A 143 -19.48 6.13 -9.17
CA CYS A 143 -18.69 7.26 -8.67
C CYS A 143 -18.58 8.40 -9.69
N MET A 144 -18.89 8.19 -10.97
CA MET A 144 -18.66 9.18 -12.03
C MET A 144 -19.56 10.42 -11.94
N SER A 145 -20.65 10.36 -11.17
CA SER A 145 -21.58 11.48 -10.98
C SER A 145 -21.32 12.29 -9.72
N LEU A 146 -20.25 11.99 -8.98
CA LEU A 146 -19.85 12.63 -7.72
C LEU A 146 -18.57 13.44 -7.91
#